data_AF-A0A2S6QW75-F1
#
_entry.id   AF-A0A2S6QW75-F1
#
_cell.length_a   1.000
_cell.length_b   1.000
_cell.length_c   1.000
_cell.angle_alpha   90.00
_cell.angle_beta   90.00
_cell.angle_gamma   90.00
#
_symmetry.space_group_name_H-M   'P 1'
#
loop_
_entity.id
_entity.type
_entity.pdbx_description
1 polymer ?
#
loop_
_entity_poly.entity_id
_entity_poly.type
_entity_poly.pdbx_seq_one_letter_code
_entity_poly.pdbx_strand_id
1 'polypeptide(L)'
;MANKLLFGVQTNGIRHADVDGMPDIDTRFRMVKEAGVHDYVDKTPAPHEMDEFIAASDKYGLPVRAGGWYYTLGRDEELFETNIKTAQRLGSLVHNTQILVNHAEGRPVTDDEVVETYLHFMEV
;
A
#
# COMPACT_ATOMS: atom_id res chain seq x y z
N MET A 1 -16.97 5.68 22.48
CA MET A 1 -17.56 5.51 21.14
C MET A 1 -17.12 4.15 20.63
N ALA A 2 -18.00 3.33 20.06
CA ALA A 2 -17.56 2.09 19.44
C ALA A 2 -16.68 2.44 18.23
N ASN A 3 -15.47 1.88 18.15
CA ASN A 3 -14.62 2.03 16.96
C ASN A 3 -15.37 1.42 15.78
N LYS A 4 -15.80 2.26 14.82
CA LYS A 4 -16.42 1.78 13.57
C LYS A 4 -15.36 1.00 12.80
N LEU A 5 -15.58 -0.30 12.58
CA LEU A 5 -14.76 -1.10 11.69
C LEU A 5 -14.99 -0.64 10.25
N LEU A 6 -13.91 -0.33 9.54
CA LEU A 6 -13.93 0.10 8.14
C LEU A 6 -13.50 -1.06 7.24
N PHE A 7 -14.12 -1.16 6.07
CA PHE A 7 -13.81 -2.20 5.08
C PHE A 7 -12.99 -1.62 3.94
N GLY A 8 -11.76 -2.09 3.79
CA GLY A 8 -10.88 -1.69 2.69
C GLY A 8 -10.96 -2.64 1.49
N VAL A 9 -10.43 -2.18 0.36
CA VAL A 9 -10.13 -3.04 -0.79
C VAL A 9 -8.74 -2.74 -1.33
N GLN A 10 -7.97 -3.80 -1.54
CA GLN A 10 -6.68 -3.71 -2.23
C GLN A 10 -6.95 -3.57 -3.72
N THR A 11 -6.34 -2.60 -4.41
CA THR A 11 -6.76 -2.22 -5.78
C THR A 11 -6.65 -3.34 -6.82
N ASN A 12 -5.78 -4.33 -6.63
CA ASN A 12 -5.70 -5.49 -7.52
C ASN A 12 -6.88 -6.45 -7.34
N GLY A 13 -7.54 -6.43 -6.16
CA GLY A 13 -8.75 -7.18 -5.87
C GLY A 13 -10.01 -6.68 -6.61
N ILE A 14 -9.89 -5.58 -7.36
CA ILE A 14 -10.95 -5.07 -8.24
C ILE A 14 -11.09 -5.94 -9.50
N ARG A 15 -10.04 -6.68 -9.88
CA ARG A 15 -10.04 -7.53 -11.07
C ARG A 15 -10.85 -8.81 -10.82
N HIS A 16 -11.54 -9.29 -11.85
CA HIS A 16 -12.21 -10.59 -11.81
C HIS A 16 -11.21 -11.74 -12.00
N ALA A 17 -10.30 -11.61 -12.96
CA ALA A 17 -9.19 -12.52 -13.18
C ALA A 17 -7.86 -11.76 -13.38
N ASP A 18 -6.74 -12.42 -13.10
CA ASP A 18 -5.42 -11.81 -13.23
C ASP A 18 -5.10 -11.39 -14.69
N VAL A 19 -5.67 -12.11 -15.67
CA VAL A 19 -5.46 -11.88 -17.11
C VAL A 19 -6.18 -10.66 -17.67
N ASP A 20 -7.13 -10.07 -16.93
CA ASP A 20 -8.01 -9.00 -17.44
C ASP A 20 -7.29 -7.65 -17.62
N GLY A 21 -6.00 -7.59 -17.26
CA GLY A 21 -5.27 -6.33 -17.13
C GLY A 21 -5.79 -5.51 -15.95
N MET A 22 -5.14 -4.38 -15.70
CA MET A 22 -5.59 -3.45 -14.67
C MET A 22 -6.35 -2.30 -15.34
N PRO A 23 -7.61 -2.00 -14.94
CA PRO A 23 -8.30 -0.81 -15.41
C PRO A 23 -7.51 0.47 -15.11
N ASP A 24 -7.85 1.60 -15.75
CA ASP A 24 -7.32 2.91 -15.34
C ASP A 24 -7.75 3.27 -13.91
N ILE A 25 -7.07 4.24 -13.27
CA ILE A 25 -7.28 4.54 -11.85
C ILE A 25 -8.68 5.09 -11.60
N ASP A 26 -9.21 5.96 -12.48
CA ASP A 26 -10.58 6.45 -12.34
C ASP A 26 -11.61 5.31 -12.36
N THR A 27 -11.47 4.38 -13.31
CA THR A 27 -12.34 3.20 -13.41
C THR A 27 -12.23 2.31 -12.17
N ARG A 28 -11.02 2.11 -11.63
CA ARG A 28 -10.84 1.36 -10.37
C ARG A 28 -11.66 1.98 -9.24
N PHE A 29 -11.54 3.29 -9.01
CA PHE A 29 -12.26 3.96 -7.93
C PHE A 29 -13.77 3.97 -8.16
N ARG A 30 -14.23 4.14 -9.41
CA ARG A 30 -15.65 4.00 -9.77
C ARG A 30 -16.20 2.63 -9.36
N MET A 31 -15.50 1.56 -9.74
CA MET A 31 -15.92 0.18 -9.41
C MET A 31 -15.99 -0.04 -7.89
N VAL A 32 -15.00 0.44 -7.13
CA VAL A 32 -15.00 0.34 -5.66
C VAL A 32 -16.18 1.11 -5.07
N LYS A 33 -16.47 2.30 -5.59
CA LYS A 33 -17.59 3.12 -5.11
C LYS A 33 -18.94 2.46 -5.40
N GLU A 34 -19.10 1.93 -6.61
CA GLU A 34 -20.33 1.26 -7.07
C GLU A 34 -20.58 -0.06 -6.33
N ALA A 35 -19.54 -0.75 -5.86
CA ALA A 35 -19.69 -1.92 -5.00
C ALA A 35 -20.39 -1.60 -3.66
N GLY A 36 -20.30 -0.36 -3.17
CA GLY A 36 -21.08 0.13 -2.04
C GLY A 36 -20.72 -0.46 -0.66
N VAL A 37 -19.66 -1.27 -0.57
CA VAL A 37 -19.26 -1.97 0.66
C VAL A 37 -17.91 -1.53 1.22
N HIS A 38 -17.15 -0.70 0.49
CA HIS A 38 -15.80 -0.29 0.88
C HIS A 38 -15.78 1.16 1.38
N ASP A 39 -15.04 1.40 2.46
CA ASP A 39 -14.82 2.70 3.08
C ASP A 39 -13.49 3.34 2.61
N TYR A 40 -12.55 2.55 2.09
CA TYR A 40 -11.22 3.03 1.67
C TYR A 40 -10.53 2.09 0.67
N VAL A 41 -9.46 2.59 0.05
CA VAL A 41 -8.59 1.84 -0.86
C VAL A 41 -7.23 1.56 -0.19
N ASP A 42 -6.68 0.37 -0.44
CA ASP A 42 -5.33 -0.06 -0.06
C ASP A 42 -4.43 -0.14 -1.31
N LYS A 43 -3.44 0.75 -1.39
CA LYS A 43 -2.44 0.78 -2.46
C LYS A 43 -1.27 1.70 -2.09
N THR A 44 -0.05 1.28 -2.42
CA THR A 44 1.10 2.16 -2.63
C THR A 44 1.22 2.45 -4.14
N PRO A 45 0.83 3.65 -4.62
CA PRO A 45 0.93 4.01 -6.03
C PRO A 45 2.38 4.24 -6.46
N ALA A 46 2.66 4.07 -7.76
CA ALA A 46 3.92 4.57 -8.29
C ALA A 46 3.94 6.11 -8.28
N PRO A 47 5.12 6.77 -8.24
CA PRO A 47 5.20 8.23 -8.16
C PRO A 47 4.43 8.97 -9.25
N HIS A 48 4.39 8.43 -10.47
CA HIS A 48 3.68 9.02 -11.61
C HIS A 48 2.15 8.82 -11.56
N GLU A 49 1.66 7.90 -10.73
CA GLU A 49 0.22 7.64 -10.53
C GLU A 49 -0.38 8.52 -9.41
N MET A 50 0.46 9.20 -8.62
CA MET A 50 0.05 9.88 -7.38
C MET A 50 -1.08 10.88 -7.57
N ASP A 51 -0.95 11.77 -8.55
CA ASP A 51 -1.93 12.84 -8.75
C ASP A 51 -3.27 12.29 -9.23
N GLU A 52 -3.26 11.19 -10.01
CA GLU A 52 -4.48 10.51 -10.45
C GLU A 52 -5.17 9.77 -9.29
N PHE A 53 -4.41 9.14 -8.40
CA PHE A 53 -4.95 8.54 -7.18
C PHE A 53 -5.57 9.57 -6.24
N ILE A 54 -4.93 10.73 -6.05
CA ILE A 54 -5.48 11.83 -5.24
C ILE A 54 -6.78 12.34 -5.87
N ALA A 55 -6.78 12.63 -7.18
CA ALA A 55 -7.97 13.10 -7.88
C ALA A 55 -9.14 12.10 -7.83
N ALA A 56 -8.87 10.80 -7.99
CA ALA A 56 -9.88 9.77 -7.90
C ALA A 56 -10.40 9.59 -6.47
N SER A 57 -9.52 9.62 -5.47
CA SER A 57 -9.89 9.62 -4.05
C SER A 57 -10.88 10.73 -3.72
N ASP A 58 -10.58 11.96 -4.16
CA ASP A 58 -11.45 13.12 -3.94
C ASP A 58 -12.77 13.00 -4.70
N LYS A 59 -12.74 12.59 -5.97
CA LYS A 59 -13.93 12.45 -6.83
C LYS A 59 -14.93 11.44 -6.29
N TYR A 60 -14.47 10.30 -5.78
CA TYR A 60 -15.34 9.21 -5.34
C TYR A 60 -15.57 9.17 -3.81
N GLY A 61 -14.87 10.03 -3.06
CA GLY A 61 -14.90 10.06 -1.61
C GLY A 61 -14.37 8.77 -0.99
N LEU A 62 -13.30 8.21 -1.57
CA LEU A 62 -12.68 6.95 -1.17
C LEU A 62 -11.21 7.22 -0.82
N PRO A 63 -10.87 7.47 0.45
CA PRO A 63 -9.50 7.76 0.83
C PRO A 63 -8.59 6.54 0.64
N VAL A 64 -7.31 6.79 0.34
CA VAL A 64 -6.27 5.76 0.40
C VAL A 64 -5.73 5.68 1.83
N ARG A 65 -6.12 4.64 2.57
CA ARG A 65 -5.81 4.53 4.01
C ARG A 65 -4.74 3.50 4.36
N ALA A 66 -4.42 2.63 3.42
CA ALA A 66 -3.41 1.61 3.60
C ALA A 66 -2.56 1.49 2.33
N GLY A 67 -1.35 0.99 2.52
CA GLY A 67 -0.45 0.57 1.46
C GLY A 67 0.42 -0.56 1.96
N GLY A 68 1.39 -0.96 1.15
CA GLY A 68 2.34 -1.97 1.58
C GLY A 68 3.30 -2.37 0.48
N TRP A 69 4.37 -3.03 0.90
CA TRP A 69 5.38 -3.54 -0.01
C TRP A 69 6.10 -4.75 0.58
N TYR A 70 6.91 -5.40 -0.26
CA TYR A 70 7.83 -6.45 0.13
C TYR A 70 9.26 -5.92 0.01
N TYR A 71 9.99 -5.88 1.11
CA TYR A 71 11.31 -5.28 1.20
C TYR A 71 12.38 -6.37 1.24
N THR A 72 13.41 -6.23 0.40
CA THR A 72 14.66 -6.98 0.50
C THR A 72 15.65 -6.20 1.36
N LEU A 73 16.07 -6.77 2.49
CA LEU A 73 17.09 -6.16 3.36
C LEU A 73 18.45 -6.08 2.64
N GLY A 74 19.17 -4.98 2.89
CA GLY A 74 20.42 -4.64 2.23
C GLY A 74 20.24 -4.05 0.82
N ARG A 75 19.03 -3.58 0.49
CA ARG A 75 18.69 -3.00 -0.82
C ARG A 75 17.59 -1.95 -0.75
N ASP A 76 16.49 -2.25 -0.07
CA ASP A 76 15.23 -1.51 -0.21
C ASP A 76 14.95 -0.51 0.93
N GLU A 77 15.94 -0.16 1.76
CA GLU A 77 15.77 0.76 2.89
C GLU A 77 15.34 2.18 2.41
N GLU A 78 16.00 2.71 1.37
CA GLU A 78 15.60 4.01 0.79
C GLU A 78 14.21 3.93 0.11
N LEU A 79 13.86 2.76 -0.45
CA LEU A 79 12.54 2.52 -1.01
C LEU A 79 11.47 2.49 0.09
N PHE A 80 11.78 1.93 1.26
CA PHE A 80 10.89 1.96 2.42
C PHE A 80 10.57 3.41 2.81
N GLU A 81 11.58 4.25 3.02
CA GLU A 81 11.36 5.67 3.34
C GLU A 81 10.53 6.40 2.27
N THR A 82 10.81 6.12 1.00
CA THR A 82 10.07 6.71 -0.13
C THR A 82 8.59 6.30 -0.09
N ASN A 83 8.32 5.02 0.23
CA ASN A 83 6.97 4.50 0.37
C ASN A 83 6.25 5.08 1.60
N ILE A 84 6.94 5.31 2.71
CA ILE A 84 6.37 5.99 3.90
C ILE A 84 6.02 7.45 3.58
N LYS A 85 6.91 8.20 2.91
CA LYS A 85 6.61 9.57 2.44
C LYS A 85 5.43 9.61 1.47
N THR A 86 5.32 8.60 0.62
CA THR A 86 4.17 8.42 -0.29
C THR A 86 2.88 8.18 0.48
N ALA A 87 2.90 7.27 1.47
CA ALA A 87 1.77 6.98 2.34
C ALA A 87 1.31 8.23 3.13
N GLN A 88 2.26 9.01 3.67
CA GLN A 88 1.98 10.28 4.35
C GLN A 88 1.28 11.28 3.42
N ARG A 89 1.75 11.43 2.16
CA ARG A 89 1.13 12.33 1.17
C ARG A 89 -0.30 11.92 0.81
N LEU A 90 -0.60 10.62 0.84
CA LEU A 90 -1.95 10.09 0.58
C LEU A 90 -2.87 10.15 1.82
N GLY A 91 -2.33 10.46 3.00
CA GLY A 91 -3.07 10.38 4.26
C GLY A 91 -3.34 8.95 4.73
N SER A 92 -2.51 8.00 4.33
CA SER A 92 -2.58 6.61 4.79
C SER A 92 -2.24 6.49 6.27
N LEU A 93 -2.88 5.53 6.93
CA LEU A 93 -2.77 5.29 8.37
C LEU A 93 -1.90 4.07 8.71
N VAL A 94 -1.79 3.13 7.77
CA VAL A 94 -1.07 1.86 7.96
C VAL A 94 -0.25 1.58 6.71
N HIS A 95 0.97 1.07 6.91
CA HIS A 95 1.83 0.57 5.85
C HIS A 95 2.20 -0.88 6.14
N ASN A 96 1.65 -1.80 5.36
CA ASN A 96 1.92 -3.24 5.47
C ASN A 96 3.36 -3.50 5.07
N THR A 97 4.20 -3.75 6.08
CA THR A 97 5.63 -3.97 5.93
C THR A 97 5.90 -5.46 5.95
N GLN A 98 6.51 -5.97 4.88
CA GLN A 98 6.85 -7.38 4.76
C GLN A 98 8.32 -7.50 4.36
N ILE A 99 9.06 -8.36 5.04
CA ILE A 99 10.46 -8.64 4.73
C ILE A 99 10.51 -9.93 3.91
N LEU A 100 11.17 -9.89 2.74
CA LEU A 100 11.40 -11.09 1.94
C LEU A 100 12.39 -12.01 2.65
N VAL A 101 12.18 -13.32 2.48
CA VAL A 101 12.96 -14.35 3.18
C VAL A 101 14.48 -14.23 2.97
N ASN A 102 14.90 -13.80 1.78
CA ASN A 102 16.31 -13.69 1.44
C ASN A 102 16.77 -12.23 1.49
N HIS A 103 17.88 -12.01 2.19
CA HIS A 103 18.69 -10.80 2.13
C HIS A 103 19.21 -10.57 0.70
N ALA A 104 19.61 -9.34 0.35
CA ALA A 104 20.20 -9.00 -0.95
C ALA A 104 21.45 -9.83 -1.30
N GLU A 105 22.09 -10.41 -0.29
CA GLU A 105 23.25 -11.32 -0.42
C GLU A 105 22.85 -12.75 -0.83
N GLY A 106 21.56 -13.06 -0.95
CA GLY A 106 21.05 -14.37 -1.37
C GLY A 106 20.95 -15.42 -0.25
N ARG A 107 21.23 -15.04 1.00
CA ARG A 107 21.00 -15.87 2.21
C ARG A 107 19.67 -15.52 2.89
N PRO A 108 19.11 -16.41 3.71
CA PRO A 108 17.99 -16.05 4.57
C PRO A 108 18.33 -14.88 5.51
N VAL A 109 17.33 -14.04 5.79
CA VAL A 109 17.41 -13.02 6.84
C VAL A 109 17.44 -13.69 8.22
N THR A 110 18.21 -13.14 9.16
CA THR A 110 18.26 -13.63 10.54
C THR A 110 17.17 -13.02 11.39
N ASP A 111 16.88 -13.62 12.55
CA ASP A 111 15.91 -13.07 13.52
C ASP A 111 16.34 -11.68 14.02
N ASP A 112 17.64 -11.48 14.26
CA ASP A 112 18.19 -10.20 14.71
C ASP A 112 18.00 -9.12 13.62
N GLU A 113 18.28 -9.44 12.36
CA GLU A 113 18.07 -8.51 11.23
C GLU A 113 16.59 -8.13 11.08
N VAL A 114 15.68 -9.07 11.30
CA VAL A 114 14.23 -8.79 11.28
C VAL A 114 13.86 -7.82 12.40
N VAL A 115 14.31 -8.07 13.63
CA VAL A 115 14.03 -7.20 14.79
C VAL A 115 14.61 -5.80 14.58
N GLU A 116 15.88 -5.70 14.21
CA GLU A 116 16.57 -4.44 13.95
C GLU A 116 15.86 -3.64 12.85
N THR A 117 15.45 -4.32 11.77
CA THR A 117 14.72 -3.67 10.67
C THR A 117 13.37 -3.12 11.13
N TYR A 118 12.56 -3.89 11.86
CA TYR A 118 11.27 -3.39 12.32
C TYR A 118 11.42 -2.22 13.31
N LEU A 119 12.43 -2.26 14.19
CA LEU A 119 12.74 -1.14 15.09
C LEU A 119 13.12 0.10 14.29
N HIS A 120 14.01 -0.02 13.32
CA HIS A 120 14.40 1.09 12.45
C HIS A 120 13.22 1.63 11.64
N PHE A 121 12.44 0.76 11.00
CA PHE A 121 11.30 1.15 10.15
C PHE A 121 10.18 1.85 10.93
N MET A 122 10.04 1.61 12.24
CA MET A 122 9.11 2.34 13.10
C MET A 122 9.54 3.78 13.39
N GLU A 123 10.80 4.14 13.17
CA GLU A 123 11.34 5.49 13.44
C GLU A 123 11.24 6.44 12.23
N VAL A 124 10.86 5.92 11.06
CA VAL A 124 10.68 6.66 9.79
C VAL A 124 9.30 7.29 9.69
#